data_AF-A0A8U0HVA0-F1
#
_entry.id   AF-A0A8U0HVA0-F1
#
_cell.length_a   1.000
_cell.length_b   1.000
_cell.length_c   1.000
_cell.angle_alpha   90.00
_cell.angle_beta   90.00
_cell.angle_gamma   90.00
#
_symmetry.space_group_name_H-M   'P 1'
#
loop_
_entity.id
_entity.type
_entity.pdbx_description
1 polymer ?
#
loop_
_entity_poly.entity_id
_entity_poly.type
_entity_poly.pdbx_seq_one_letter_code
_entity_poly.pdbx_strand_id
1 'polypeptide(L)'
;MKPTFVLLFAAVGLACVTGAAVADADHSARPATDAEHPDWPGGETTNQSDDADDSANDGTPDGDATTGLSPGQQLTGAVGAQGASVQGELLNRSLSARLSNATTPAERAEVIADETESMAAYLDGLEGVRENLTESWETDELSEGEYRAALTEFVVRARTVERRANRTARAAENLSESTRRIYGVNTTRIWNLSERAHALYQFENAIGREVVNETLDNGSDRRRFPIADDRSV
;
A
#
# COMPACT_ATOMS: atom_id res chain seq x y z
N MET A 1 8.46 28.99 24.94
CA MET A 1 7.58 27.82 25.19
C MET A 1 7.09 27.36 23.83
N LYS A 2 7.57 26.21 23.33
CA LYS A 2 7.13 25.63 22.07
C LYS A 2 5.96 24.67 22.37
N PRO A 3 4.82 24.73 21.65
CA PRO A 3 3.75 23.76 21.85
C PRO A 3 4.10 22.45 21.13
N THR A 4 4.15 21.37 21.89
CA THR A 4 4.22 19.99 21.41
C THR A 4 2.83 19.61 20.90
N PHE A 5 2.70 19.32 19.60
CA PHE A 5 1.46 18.77 19.04
C PHE A 5 1.62 17.26 18.88
N VAL A 6 0.74 16.51 19.54
CA VAL A 6 0.66 15.05 19.48
C VAL A 6 -0.11 14.67 18.21
N LEU A 7 0.53 13.90 17.33
CA LEU A 7 -0.06 13.33 16.12
C LEU A 7 -1.04 12.21 16.51
N LEU A 8 -2.33 12.41 16.22
CA LEU A 8 -3.42 11.50 16.55
C LEU A 8 -3.97 10.95 15.23
N PHE A 9 -3.61 9.71 14.88
CA PHE A 9 -4.17 9.01 13.71
C PHE A 9 -5.65 8.68 13.97
N ALA A 10 -6.54 9.29 13.20
CA ALA A 10 -7.98 9.10 13.30
C ALA A 10 -8.38 7.71 12.75
N ALA A 11 -8.82 6.82 13.64
CA ALA A 11 -9.46 5.55 13.28
C ALA A 11 -10.94 5.79 12.96
N VAL A 12 -11.35 5.54 11.72
CA VAL A 12 -12.76 5.55 11.30
C VAL A 12 -13.32 4.14 11.46
N GLY A 13 -14.15 3.94 12.49
CA GLY A 13 -14.84 2.68 12.76
C GLY A 13 -16.20 2.59 12.05
N LEU A 14 -16.43 1.50 11.31
CA LEU A 14 -17.72 1.16 10.72
C LEU A 14 -18.40 0.05 11.55
N ALA A 15 -19.51 0.40 12.21
CA ALA A 15 -20.35 -0.54 12.95
C ALA A 15 -21.54 -0.99 12.11
N CYS A 16 -21.69 -2.30 11.88
CA CYS A 16 -22.91 -2.91 11.34
C CYS A 16 -23.90 -3.18 12.48
N VAL A 17 -25.14 -2.69 12.36
CA VAL A 17 -26.27 -3.00 13.26
C VAL A 17 -27.25 -3.92 12.54
N THR A 18 -27.52 -5.09 13.12
CA THR A 18 -28.73 -5.90 12.90
C THR A 18 -29.43 -6.06 14.25
N GLY A 19 -30.73 -5.75 14.29
CA GLY A 19 -31.50 -5.67 15.53
C GLY A 19 -32.33 -6.93 15.86
N ALA A 20 -32.58 -7.14 17.16
CA ALA A 20 -33.79 -7.75 17.73
C ALA A 20 -33.81 -7.54 19.26
N ALA A 21 -35.00 -7.26 19.80
CA ALA A 21 -35.28 -6.77 21.17
C ALA A 21 -35.43 -7.88 22.24
N VAL A 22 -35.17 -7.57 23.54
CA VAL A 22 -36.13 -7.53 24.69
C VAL A 22 -35.45 -7.23 26.07
N ALA A 23 -36.06 -6.29 26.81
CA ALA A 23 -36.24 -6.09 28.28
C ALA A 23 -35.14 -6.28 29.36
N ASP A 24 -34.91 -5.16 30.09
CA ASP A 24 -34.63 -4.92 31.53
C ASP A 24 -33.69 -5.83 32.38
N ALA A 25 -32.58 -5.25 32.88
CA ALA A 25 -32.43 -4.74 34.27
C ALA A 25 -30.95 -4.54 34.70
N ASP A 26 -30.65 -3.31 35.12
CA ASP A 26 -29.71 -2.87 36.17
C ASP A 26 -28.24 -3.35 36.22
N HIS A 27 -27.29 -2.50 35.77
CA HIS A 27 -26.07 -2.23 36.55
C HIS A 27 -25.38 -0.92 36.13
N SER A 28 -24.88 -0.19 37.13
CA SER A 28 -24.33 1.16 37.04
C SER A 28 -22.92 1.24 36.43
N ALA A 29 -22.75 2.20 35.51
CA ALA A 29 -21.59 3.08 35.28
C ALA A 29 -20.14 2.54 35.36
N ARG A 30 -19.49 2.37 34.19
CA ARG A 30 -18.31 3.13 33.66
C ARG A 30 -17.60 2.34 32.53
N PRO A 31 -16.94 3.02 31.56
CA PRO A 31 -16.55 2.40 30.30
C PRO A 31 -15.28 1.57 30.45
N ALA A 32 -15.37 0.28 30.15
CA ALA A 32 -14.23 -0.57 29.86
C ALA A 32 -13.86 -0.38 28.38
N THR A 33 -12.92 0.51 28.10
CA THR A 33 -12.14 0.46 26.86
C THR A 33 -10.96 -0.46 27.12
N ASP A 34 -11.19 -1.76 26.96
CA ASP A 34 -10.14 -2.75 26.72
C ASP A 34 -10.75 -3.77 25.77
N ALA A 35 -10.59 -3.49 24.47
CA ALA A 35 -10.80 -4.46 23.41
C ALA A 35 -9.46 -4.57 22.68
N GLU A 36 -8.82 -5.70 22.92
CA GLU A 36 -7.51 -6.07 22.45
C GLU A 36 -7.40 -5.93 20.93
N HIS A 37 -6.32 -5.29 20.49
CA HIS A 37 -5.96 -5.15 19.10
C HIS A 37 -5.42 -6.50 18.58
N PRO A 38 -5.78 -6.97 17.37
CA PRO A 38 -5.02 -8.03 16.74
C PRO A 38 -3.62 -7.51 16.45
N ASP A 39 -2.65 -8.08 17.16
CA ASP A 39 -1.24 -7.81 17.04
C ASP A 39 -0.74 -8.24 15.65
N TRP A 40 -0.25 -7.28 14.87
CA TRP A 40 0.51 -7.57 13.66
C TRP A 40 1.98 -7.65 14.07
N PRO A 41 2.66 -8.79 13.88
CA PRO A 41 4.02 -8.95 14.37
C PRO A 41 4.96 -8.05 13.58
N GLY A 42 5.57 -7.08 14.29
CA GLY A 42 6.57 -6.17 13.73
C GLY A 42 6.72 -4.82 14.44
N GLY A 43 5.91 -4.53 15.46
CA GLY A 43 5.89 -3.23 16.13
C GLY A 43 6.62 -3.15 17.46
N GLU A 44 7.88 -3.59 17.55
CA GLU A 44 8.69 -3.30 18.74
C GLU A 44 10.19 -3.22 18.43
N THR A 45 10.69 -1.98 18.29
CA THR A 45 12.05 -1.65 18.74
C THR A 45 12.01 -0.29 19.44
N THR A 46 12.27 -0.33 20.74
CA THR A 46 12.46 0.81 21.64
C THR A 46 13.69 1.63 21.22
N ASN A 47 13.53 2.92 20.92
CA ASN A 47 14.66 3.83 20.77
C ASN A 47 15.07 4.37 22.15
N GLN A 48 16.24 3.95 22.62
CA GLN A 48 16.96 4.61 23.71
C GLN A 48 17.94 5.62 23.10
N SER A 49 17.82 6.87 23.53
CA SER A 49 18.71 7.98 23.19
C SER A 49 20.06 7.82 23.87
N ASP A 50 21.14 8.10 23.15
CA ASP A 50 22.42 8.52 23.72
C ASP A 50 22.96 9.69 22.90
N ASP A 51 23.32 10.76 23.61
CA ASP A 51 23.92 12.00 23.11
C ASP A 51 25.28 11.75 22.45
N ALA A 52 25.52 12.36 21.28
CA ALA A 52 26.86 12.66 20.79
C ALA A 52 26.86 13.92 19.90
N ASP A 53 27.39 14.99 20.48
CA ASP A 53 27.98 16.15 19.82
C ASP A 53 29.21 15.70 19.01
N ASP A 54 29.23 15.93 17.68
CA ASP A 54 30.49 16.13 16.97
C ASP A 54 30.32 17.03 15.73
N SER A 55 31.29 17.92 15.60
CA SER A 55 31.40 18.99 14.63
C SER A 55 31.91 18.52 13.27
N ALA A 56 31.52 19.30 12.25
CA ALA A 56 32.19 19.53 10.98
C ALA A 56 32.36 18.36 9.99
N ASN A 57 31.70 18.49 8.83
CA ASN A 57 32.28 18.03 7.58
C ASN A 57 31.97 19.03 6.45
N ASP A 58 32.94 19.89 6.17
CA ASP A 58 33.12 20.57 4.89
C ASP A 58 33.69 19.55 3.91
N GLY A 59 32.92 19.21 2.89
CA GLY A 59 33.29 18.23 1.87
C GLY A 59 32.32 18.27 0.71
N THR A 60 32.61 19.10 -0.28
CA THR A 60 32.01 19.06 -1.62
C THR A 60 32.14 17.64 -2.21
N PRO A 61 31.05 16.98 -2.61
CA PRO A 61 31.13 15.79 -3.44
C PRO A 61 30.93 16.19 -4.91
N ASP A 62 32.03 16.28 -5.65
CA ASP A 62 32.02 16.18 -7.11
C ASP A 62 32.07 14.71 -7.52
N GLY A 63 31.09 14.26 -8.32
CA GLY A 63 31.27 13.13 -9.26
C GLY A 63 30.66 11.78 -8.89
N ASP A 64 29.34 11.70 -8.77
CA ASP A 64 28.40 10.76 -9.42
C ASP A 64 27.11 10.86 -8.62
N ALA A 65 26.09 11.50 -9.20
CA ALA A 65 24.80 11.71 -8.52
C ALA A 65 24.04 10.38 -8.43
N THR A 66 24.47 9.49 -7.53
CA THR A 66 23.49 8.72 -6.77
C THR A 66 22.56 9.76 -6.16
N THR A 67 21.30 9.75 -6.57
CA THR A 67 20.18 10.56 -6.07
C THR A 67 20.41 10.95 -4.62
N GLY A 68 20.22 12.22 -4.23
CA GLY A 68 20.61 12.86 -2.95
C GLY A 68 20.12 12.19 -1.64
N LEU A 69 20.35 10.90 -1.52
CA LEU A 69 19.91 9.94 -0.54
C LEU A 69 21.14 9.41 0.16
N SER A 70 21.14 9.44 1.48
CA SER A 70 22.12 8.70 2.25
C SER A 70 21.99 7.19 1.95
N PRO A 71 23.08 6.41 2.09
CA PRO A 71 23.02 4.96 1.93
C PRO A 71 21.93 4.29 2.77
N GLY A 72 21.66 4.79 3.98
CA GLY A 72 20.59 4.31 4.84
C GLY A 72 19.20 4.54 4.27
N GLN A 73 18.94 5.72 3.70
CA GLN A 73 17.65 6.03 3.06
C GLN A 73 17.42 5.18 1.80
N GLN A 74 18.48 4.94 1.02
CA GLN A 74 18.41 4.03 -0.14
C GLN A 74 18.02 2.62 0.31
N LEU A 75 18.64 2.11 1.38
CA LEU A 75 18.32 0.79 1.92
C LEU A 75 16.88 0.73 2.45
N THR A 76 16.43 1.72 3.21
CA THR A 76 15.05 1.79 3.72
C THR A 76 14.04 1.79 2.60
N GLY A 77 14.22 2.62 1.57
CA GLY A 77 13.34 2.64 0.40
C GLY A 77 13.31 1.29 -0.33
N ALA A 78 14.47 0.67 -0.52
CA ALA A 78 14.58 -0.63 -1.18
C ALA A 78 13.94 -1.76 -0.37
N VAL A 79 14.08 -1.78 0.97
CA VAL A 79 13.46 -2.78 1.84
C VAL A 79 11.95 -2.57 1.91
N GLY A 80 11.48 -1.32 2.02
CA GLY A 80 10.05 -1.00 1.98
C GLY A 80 9.41 -1.44 0.66
N ALA A 81 10.02 -1.11 -0.48
CA ALA A 81 9.56 -1.60 -1.79
C ALA A 81 9.59 -3.12 -1.91
N GLN A 82 10.61 -3.79 -1.38
CA GLN A 82 10.66 -5.26 -1.36
C GLN A 82 9.53 -5.84 -0.50
N GLY A 83 9.33 -5.34 0.71
CA GLY A 83 8.23 -5.75 1.59
C GLY A 83 6.86 -5.59 0.91
N ALA A 84 6.62 -4.43 0.31
CA ALA A 84 5.41 -4.17 -0.46
C ALA A 84 5.25 -5.11 -1.66
N SER A 85 6.34 -5.42 -2.38
CA SER A 85 6.30 -6.33 -3.52
C SER A 85 5.99 -7.77 -3.10
N VAL A 86 6.55 -8.24 -1.98
CA VAL A 86 6.31 -9.58 -1.43
C VAL A 86 4.87 -9.70 -0.93
N GLN A 87 4.40 -8.71 -0.17
CA GLN A 87 3.01 -8.66 0.27
C GLN A 87 2.05 -8.67 -0.94
N GLY A 88 2.38 -7.92 -1.99
CA GLY A 88 1.64 -7.90 -3.23
C GLY A 88 1.59 -9.24 -3.95
N GLU A 89 2.71 -9.95 -4.05
CA GLU A 89 2.77 -11.28 -4.65
C GLU A 89 2.03 -12.33 -3.82
N LEU A 90 2.07 -12.22 -2.48
CA LEU A 90 1.30 -13.09 -1.59
C LEU A 90 -0.20 -12.89 -1.81
N LEU A 91 -0.68 -11.65 -1.85
CA LEU A 91 -2.07 -11.31 -2.13
C LEU A 91 -2.50 -11.80 -3.53
N ASN A 92 -1.63 -11.64 -4.51
CA ASN A 92 -1.84 -12.12 -5.87
C ASN A 92 -1.93 -13.66 -5.94
N ARG A 93 -1.06 -14.38 -5.22
CA ARG A 93 -1.08 -15.84 -5.13
C ARG A 93 -2.32 -16.34 -4.36
N SER A 94 -2.70 -15.66 -3.29
CA SER A 94 -3.95 -15.89 -2.55
C SER A 94 -5.18 -15.79 -3.47
N LEU A 95 -5.32 -14.67 -4.20
CA LEU A 95 -6.42 -14.47 -5.15
C LEU A 95 -6.43 -15.58 -6.22
N SER A 96 -5.26 -15.91 -6.77
CA SER A 96 -5.14 -16.95 -7.79
C SER A 96 -5.57 -18.31 -7.25
N ALA A 97 -5.16 -18.67 -6.04
CA ALA A 97 -5.58 -19.90 -5.37
C ALA A 97 -7.10 -19.92 -5.08
N ARG A 98 -7.67 -18.81 -4.58
CA ARG A 98 -9.12 -18.69 -4.33
C ARG A 98 -9.92 -18.84 -5.63
N LEU A 99 -9.50 -18.21 -6.72
CA LEU A 99 -10.15 -18.33 -8.03
C LEU A 99 -9.99 -19.74 -8.64
N SER A 100 -8.86 -20.41 -8.42
CA SER A 100 -8.65 -21.79 -8.85
C SER A 100 -9.52 -22.78 -8.05
N ASN A 101 -9.69 -22.55 -6.76
CA ASN A 101 -10.53 -23.38 -5.88
C ASN A 101 -12.03 -23.11 -6.06
N ALA A 102 -12.41 -21.94 -6.58
CA ALA A 102 -13.79 -21.63 -6.94
C ALA A 102 -14.19 -22.35 -8.24
N THR A 103 -14.80 -23.52 -8.07
CA THR A 103 -15.12 -24.44 -9.18
C THR A 103 -16.45 -24.10 -9.87
N THR A 104 -17.33 -23.37 -9.19
CA THR A 104 -18.63 -22.95 -9.73
C THR A 104 -18.65 -21.46 -10.08
N PRO A 105 -19.54 -21.02 -10.99
CA PRO A 105 -19.71 -19.59 -11.30
C PRO A 105 -20.10 -18.76 -10.07
N ALA A 106 -20.87 -19.34 -9.15
CA ALA A 106 -21.28 -18.71 -7.89
C ALA A 106 -20.08 -18.41 -6.98
N GLU A 107 -19.29 -19.44 -6.66
CA GLU A 107 -18.09 -19.30 -5.83
C GLU A 107 -17.09 -18.29 -6.45
N ARG A 108 -16.95 -18.30 -7.78
CA ARG A 108 -16.07 -17.33 -8.46
C ARG A 108 -16.58 -15.91 -8.29
N ALA A 109 -17.89 -15.71 -8.38
CA ALA A 109 -18.50 -14.40 -8.22
C ALA A 109 -18.35 -13.88 -6.78
N GLU A 110 -18.49 -14.75 -5.77
CA GLU A 110 -18.23 -14.41 -4.37
C GLU A 110 -16.78 -13.99 -4.14
N VAL A 111 -15.81 -14.76 -4.64
CA VAL A 111 -14.38 -14.40 -4.54
C VAL A 111 -14.11 -13.04 -5.17
N ILE A 112 -14.72 -12.75 -6.33
CA ILE A 112 -14.57 -11.47 -7.02
C ILE A 112 -15.21 -10.32 -6.24
N ALA A 113 -16.39 -10.54 -5.65
CA ALA A 113 -17.08 -9.53 -4.84
C ALA A 113 -16.25 -9.16 -3.60
N ASP A 114 -15.80 -10.16 -2.83
CA ASP A 114 -14.91 -9.99 -1.68
C ASP A 114 -13.64 -9.23 -2.04
N GLU A 115 -13.02 -9.63 -3.16
CA GLU A 115 -11.79 -9.03 -3.66
C GLU A 115 -12.01 -7.55 -4.01
N THR A 116 -13.15 -7.22 -4.60
CA THR A 116 -13.49 -5.84 -4.96
C THR A 116 -13.64 -4.97 -3.73
N GLU A 117 -14.31 -5.44 -2.68
CA GLU A 117 -14.42 -4.68 -1.42
C GLU A 117 -13.08 -4.53 -0.70
N SER A 118 -12.27 -5.59 -0.67
CA SER A 118 -10.93 -5.54 -0.06
C SER A 118 -10.03 -4.53 -0.77
N MET A 119 -10.04 -4.47 -2.10
CA MET A 119 -9.28 -3.48 -2.87
C MET A 119 -9.79 -2.06 -2.66
N ALA A 120 -11.11 -1.87 -2.57
CA ALA A 120 -11.69 -0.55 -2.32
C ALA A 120 -11.24 0.01 -0.96
N ALA A 121 -11.36 -0.78 0.12
CA ALA A 121 -10.92 -0.37 1.45
C ALA A 121 -9.42 -0.09 1.51
N TYR A 122 -8.60 -0.89 0.82
CA TYR A 122 -7.16 -0.67 0.77
C TYR A 122 -6.77 0.60 -0.01
N LEU A 123 -7.52 0.95 -1.06
CA LEU A 123 -7.30 2.20 -1.79
C LEU A 123 -7.66 3.43 -0.97
N ASP A 124 -8.74 3.38 -0.20
CA ASP A 124 -9.11 4.48 0.69
C ASP A 124 -8.00 4.72 1.74
N GLY A 125 -7.37 3.64 2.23
CA GLY A 125 -6.18 3.74 3.09
C GLY A 125 -4.96 4.34 2.38
N LEU A 126 -4.69 3.95 1.13
CA LEU A 126 -3.60 4.53 0.34
C LEU A 126 -3.84 6.00 -0.03
N GLU A 127 -5.08 6.42 -0.25
CA GLU A 127 -5.44 7.82 -0.45
C GLU A 127 -5.00 8.67 0.76
N GLY A 128 -5.33 8.22 1.98
CA GLY A 128 -4.89 8.91 3.21
C GLY A 128 -3.36 8.92 3.39
N VAL A 129 -2.68 7.83 3.06
CA VAL A 129 -1.20 7.78 3.10
C VAL A 129 -0.59 8.76 2.09
N ARG A 130 -1.15 8.87 0.89
CA ARG A 130 -0.68 9.83 -0.12
C ARG A 130 -0.82 11.26 0.37
N GLU A 131 -1.99 11.61 0.92
CA GLU A 131 -2.27 12.93 1.45
C GLU A 131 -1.28 13.29 2.55
N ASN A 132 -1.11 12.40 3.53
CA ASN A 132 -0.17 12.61 4.63
C ASN A 132 1.29 12.74 4.16
N LEU A 133 1.76 11.89 3.23
CA LEU A 133 3.11 12.01 2.66
C LEU A 133 3.31 13.33 1.93
N THR A 134 2.29 13.82 1.24
CA THR A 134 2.36 15.09 0.49
C THR A 134 2.37 16.27 1.44
N GLU A 135 1.49 16.27 2.43
CA GLU A 135 1.41 17.32 3.46
C GLU A 135 2.72 17.42 4.24
N SER A 136 3.24 16.31 4.80
CA SER A 136 4.49 16.32 5.57
C SER A 136 5.71 16.71 4.72
N TRP A 137 5.68 16.49 3.40
CA TRP A 137 6.69 17.01 2.49
C TRP A 137 6.55 18.52 2.29
N GLU A 138 5.34 19.02 2.08
CA GLU A 138 5.06 20.45 1.89
C GLU A 138 5.31 21.32 3.14
N THR A 139 5.18 20.73 4.33
CA THR A 139 5.46 21.39 5.61
C THR A 139 6.90 21.21 6.10
N ASP A 140 7.79 20.68 5.26
CA ASP A 140 9.20 20.42 5.56
C ASP A 140 9.42 19.47 6.78
N GLU A 141 8.44 18.61 7.09
CA GLU A 141 8.56 17.60 8.15
C GLU A 141 9.37 16.38 7.68
N LEU A 142 9.41 16.13 6.38
CA LEU A 142 10.22 15.09 5.75
C LEU A 142 11.38 15.72 4.99
N SER A 143 12.58 15.19 5.18
CA SER A 143 13.67 15.46 4.25
C SER A 143 13.37 14.84 2.88
N GLU A 144 14.01 15.35 1.82
CA GLU A 144 13.83 14.81 0.45
C GLU A 144 14.09 13.30 0.41
N GLY A 145 15.11 12.84 1.14
CA GLY A 145 15.45 11.42 1.14
C GLY A 145 14.47 10.53 1.88
N GLU A 146 13.86 11.03 2.96
CA GLU A 146 12.77 10.31 3.64
C GLU A 146 11.53 10.26 2.76
N TYR A 147 11.18 11.37 2.10
CA TYR A 147 10.06 11.42 1.16
C TYR A 147 10.25 10.45 -0.01
N ARG A 148 11.42 10.44 -0.64
CA ARG A 148 11.75 9.50 -1.73
C ARG A 148 11.67 8.04 -1.29
N ALA A 149 12.21 7.70 -0.11
CA ALA A 149 12.17 6.34 0.42
C ALA A 149 10.72 5.87 0.68
N ALA A 150 9.90 6.72 1.31
CA ALA A 150 8.50 6.42 1.58
C ALA A 150 7.66 6.33 0.29
N LEU A 151 7.89 7.23 -0.68
CA LEU A 151 7.23 7.20 -1.98
C LEU A 151 7.54 5.91 -2.76
N THR A 152 8.79 5.43 -2.70
CA THR A 152 9.19 4.20 -3.40
C THR A 152 8.33 3.01 -2.96
N GLU A 153 8.14 2.84 -1.65
CA GLU A 153 7.24 1.82 -1.12
C GLU A 153 5.78 2.06 -1.52
N PHE A 154 5.29 3.30 -1.39
CA PHE A 154 3.93 3.68 -1.73
C PHE A 154 3.58 3.34 -3.19
N VAL A 155 4.46 3.68 -4.14
CA VAL A 155 4.29 3.40 -5.58
C VAL A 155 4.14 1.90 -5.83
N VAL A 156 4.95 1.06 -5.17
CA VAL A 156 4.85 -0.41 -5.30
C VAL A 156 3.51 -0.93 -4.80
N ARG A 157 3.02 -0.41 -3.66
CA ARG A 157 1.72 -0.79 -3.10
C ARG A 157 0.58 -0.41 -4.06
N ALA A 158 0.51 0.85 -4.48
CA ALA A 158 -0.54 1.34 -5.38
C ALA A 158 -0.54 0.59 -6.73
N ARG A 159 0.64 0.41 -7.34
CA ARG A 159 0.81 -0.35 -8.59
C ARG A 159 0.39 -1.81 -8.45
N THR A 160 0.58 -2.42 -7.29
CA THR A 160 0.14 -3.79 -7.01
C THR A 160 -1.38 -3.89 -7.00
N VAL A 161 -2.05 -2.94 -6.35
CA VAL A 161 -3.52 -2.88 -6.32
C VAL A 161 -4.10 -2.72 -7.71
N GLU A 162 -3.53 -1.83 -8.52
CA GLU A 162 -3.93 -1.64 -9.93
C GLU A 162 -3.84 -2.96 -10.71
N ARG A 163 -2.71 -3.67 -10.64
CA ARG A 163 -2.55 -4.97 -11.32
C ARG A 163 -3.58 -6.00 -10.84
N ARG A 164 -3.88 -6.01 -9.54
CA ARG A 164 -4.86 -6.92 -8.93
C ARG A 164 -6.27 -6.60 -9.41
N ALA A 165 -6.67 -5.32 -9.39
CA ALA A 165 -7.94 -4.85 -9.93
C ALA A 165 -8.13 -5.22 -11.40
N ASN A 166 -7.09 -4.98 -12.23
CA ASN A 166 -7.09 -5.38 -13.64
C ASN A 166 -7.28 -6.90 -13.85
N ARG A 167 -6.74 -7.75 -12.97
CA ARG A 167 -6.94 -9.20 -13.05
C ARG A 167 -8.35 -9.59 -12.60
N THR A 168 -8.84 -9.00 -11.52
CA THR A 168 -10.18 -9.22 -10.98
C THR A 168 -11.25 -8.80 -11.98
N ALA A 169 -11.07 -7.68 -12.68
CA ALA A 169 -11.99 -7.21 -13.72
C ALA A 169 -12.08 -8.22 -14.88
N ARG A 170 -10.95 -8.72 -15.37
CA ARG A 170 -10.90 -9.76 -16.41
C ARG A 170 -11.54 -11.07 -15.94
N ALA A 171 -11.37 -11.45 -14.67
CA ALA A 171 -12.03 -12.62 -14.10
C ALA A 171 -13.56 -12.43 -14.06
N ALA A 172 -14.03 -11.23 -13.70
CA ALA A 172 -15.44 -10.87 -13.68
C ALA A 172 -16.09 -10.83 -15.07
N GLU A 173 -15.33 -10.46 -16.11
CA GLU A 173 -15.80 -10.47 -17.50
C GLU A 173 -16.12 -11.90 -17.99
N ASN A 174 -15.41 -12.91 -17.47
CA ASN A 174 -15.65 -14.32 -17.79
C ASN A 174 -16.92 -14.90 -17.12
N LEU A 175 -17.56 -14.17 -16.21
CA LEU A 175 -18.83 -14.58 -15.61
C LEU A 175 -20.01 -14.27 -16.53
N SER A 176 -21.08 -15.06 -16.42
CA SER A 176 -22.33 -14.73 -17.11
C SER A 176 -22.95 -13.45 -16.54
N GLU A 177 -23.69 -12.70 -17.34
CA GLU A 177 -24.36 -11.47 -16.88
C GLU A 177 -25.36 -11.74 -15.75
N SER A 178 -26.08 -12.87 -15.81
CA SER A 178 -27.00 -13.29 -14.75
C SER A 178 -26.26 -13.51 -13.43
N THR A 179 -25.14 -14.24 -13.46
CA THR A 179 -24.29 -14.47 -12.28
C THR A 179 -23.78 -13.14 -11.72
N ARG A 180 -23.25 -12.25 -12.57
CA ARG A 180 -22.77 -10.94 -12.10
C ARG A 180 -23.85 -10.15 -11.38
N ARG A 181 -25.08 -10.14 -11.91
CA ARG A 181 -26.20 -9.41 -11.32
C ARG A 181 -26.62 -9.99 -9.96
N ILE A 182 -26.70 -11.32 -9.85
CA ILE A 182 -27.09 -12.01 -8.62
C ILE A 182 -26.10 -11.72 -7.50
N TYR A 183 -24.81 -11.73 -7.80
CA TYR A 183 -23.73 -11.57 -6.82
C TYR A 183 -23.19 -10.13 -6.73
N GLY A 184 -23.85 -9.15 -7.38
CA GLY A 184 -23.45 -7.74 -7.31
C GLY A 184 -22.08 -7.42 -7.94
N VAL A 185 -21.56 -8.29 -8.81
CA VAL A 185 -20.25 -8.09 -9.46
C VAL A 185 -20.38 -7.06 -10.57
N ASN A 186 -19.76 -5.88 -10.36
CA ASN A 186 -19.74 -4.78 -11.32
C ASN A 186 -18.33 -4.62 -11.90
N THR A 187 -18.14 -5.03 -13.17
CA THR A 187 -16.86 -4.92 -13.88
C THR A 187 -16.38 -3.49 -14.00
N THR A 188 -17.27 -2.54 -14.31
CA THR A 188 -16.96 -1.11 -14.38
C THR A 188 -16.42 -0.57 -13.06
N ARG A 189 -17.01 -0.98 -11.93
CA ARG A 189 -16.51 -0.61 -10.60
C ARG A 189 -15.07 -1.10 -10.41
N ILE A 190 -14.77 -2.33 -10.80
CA ILE A 190 -13.42 -2.90 -10.64
C ILE A 190 -12.41 -2.16 -11.54
N TRP A 191 -12.78 -1.81 -12.77
CA TRP A 191 -11.95 -0.98 -13.63
C TRP A 191 -11.70 0.41 -13.03
N ASN A 192 -12.72 1.05 -12.44
CA ASN A 192 -12.54 2.32 -11.73
C ASN A 192 -11.59 2.20 -10.54
N LEU A 193 -11.58 1.07 -9.81
CA LEU A 193 -10.58 0.85 -8.74
C LEU A 193 -9.16 0.78 -9.31
N SER A 194 -8.98 0.14 -10.47
CA SER A 194 -7.70 0.13 -11.17
C SER A 194 -7.24 1.54 -11.54
N GLU A 195 -8.13 2.34 -12.13
CA GLU A 195 -7.83 3.73 -12.50
C GLU A 195 -7.53 4.61 -11.28
N ARG A 196 -8.28 4.45 -10.18
CA ARG A 196 -7.99 5.12 -8.90
C ARG A 196 -6.60 4.74 -8.39
N ALA A 197 -6.27 3.45 -8.36
CA ALA A 197 -4.95 2.97 -7.97
C ALA A 197 -3.84 3.54 -8.84
N HIS A 198 -4.08 3.64 -10.15
CA HIS A 198 -3.16 4.26 -11.09
C HIS A 198 -2.94 5.75 -10.79
N ALA A 199 -4.03 6.49 -10.59
CA ALA A 199 -4.00 7.92 -10.29
C ALA A 199 -3.28 8.22 -8.96
N LEU A 200 -3.31 7.30 -8.00
CA LEU A 200 -2.66 7.47 -6.70
C LEU A 200 -1.15 7.68 -6.79
N TYR A 201 -0.48 7.02 -7.74
CA TYR A 201 0.96 7.19 -7.93
C TYR A 201 1.30 8.16 -9.07
N GLN A 202 0.35 8.96 -9.54
CA GLN A 202 0.63 10.07 -10.47
C GLN A 202 0.90 11.35 -9.68
N PHE A 203 2.18 11.72 -9.60
CA PHE A 203 2.62 12.92 -8.88
C PHE A 203 2.88 14.11 -9.81
N GLU A 204 2.55 15.30 -9.35
CA GLU A 204 2.79 16.55 -10.08
C GLU A 204 4.16 17.17 -9.77
N ASN A 205 4.69 16.91 -8.58
CA ASN A 205 6.01 17.40 -8.19
C ASN A 205 7.13 16.58 -8.87
N ALA A 206 8.28 17.21 -9.09
CA ALA A 206 9.38 16.62 -9.86
C ALA A 206 9.94 15.35 -9.21
N ILE A 207 10.12 15.37 -7.88
CA ILE A 207 10.66 14.25 -7.10
C ILE A 207 9.74 13.04 -7.19
N GLY A 208 8.43 13.23 -7.02
CA GLY A 208 7.45 12.16 -7.11
C GLY A 208 7.42 11.51 -8.49
N ARG A 209 7.49 12.30 -9.57
CA ARG A 209 7.60 11.74 -10.94
C ARG A 209 8.88 10.94 -11.13
N GLU A 210 9.99 11.43 -10.61
CA GLU A 210 11.29 10.76 -10.69
C GLU A 210 11.24 9.41 -9.98
N VAL A 211 10.78 9.38 -8.73
CA VAL A 211 10.63 8.15 -7.93
C VAL A 211 9.69 7.16 -8.60
N VAL A 212 8.58 7.62 -9.17
CA VAL A 212 7.67 6.74 -9.94
C VAL A 212 8.39 6.13 -11.14
N ASN A 213 9.07 6.95 -11.94
CA ASN A 213 9.77 6.45 -13.11
C ASN A 213 10.84 5.43 -12.72
N GLU A 214 11.68 5.75 -11.74
CA GLU A 214 12.72 4.87 -11.23
C GLU A 214 12.14 3.55 -10.68
N THR A 215 11.09 3.64 -9.85
CA THR A 215 10.48 2.46 -9.22
C THR A 215 9.84 1.54 -10.25
N LEU A 216 9.20 2.10 -11.28
CA LEU A 216 8.54 1.33 -12.32
C LEU A 216 9.55 0.76 -13.35
N ASP A 217 10.59 1.51 -13.71
CA ASP A 217 11.62 1.09 -14.67
C ASP A 217 12.50 -0.03 -14.11
N ASN A 218 12.90 0.06 -12.84
CA ASN A 218 13.61 -1.00 -12.13
C ASN A 218 12.82 -2.32 -12.06
N GLY A 219 11.49 -2.25 -12.16
CA GLY A 219 10.60 -3.41 -12.28
C GLY A 219 10.58 -4.04 -13.68
N SER A 220 10.87 -3.29 -14.73
CA SER A 220 10.90 -3.77 -16.13
C SER A 220 12.24 -4.38 -16.54
N ASP A 221 13.36 -3.87 -16.05
CA ASP A 221 14.70 -4.28 -16.51
C ASP A 221 15.11 -5.69 -16.08
N ARG A 222 14.51 -6.23 -15.00
CA ARG A 222 14.73 -7.63 -14.57
C ARG A 222 14.17 -8.70 -15.54
N ARG A 223 13.54 -8.31 -16.66
CA ARG A 223 13.09 -9.26 -17.71
C ARG A 223 14.02 -9.35 -18.92
N ARG A 224 15.14 -8.62 -18.95
CA ARG A 224 16.17 -8.81 -19.97
C ARG A 224 17.34 -9.60 -19.40
N PHE A 225 17.17 -10.92 -19.29
CA PHE A 225 18.33 -11.79 -19.17
C PHE A 225 19.25 -11.53 -20.37
N PRO A 226 20.56 -11.34 -20.16
CA PRO A 226 21.51 -11.40 -21.27
C PRO A 226 21.37 -12.80 -21.87
N ILE A 227 20.87 -12.88 -23.10
CA ILE A 227 21.03 -14.08 -23.92
C ILE A 227 22.53 -14.17 -24.10
N ALA A 228 23.15 -15.14 -23.43
CA ALA A 228 24.50 -15.53 -23.74
C ALA A 228 24.49 -15.94 -25.21
N ASP A 229 25.10 -15.12 -26.06
CA ASP A 229 25.41 -15.52 -27.42
C ASP A 229 26.21 -16.81 -27.34
N ASP A 230 25.59 -17.87 -27.84
CA ASP A 230 26.19 -19.15 -28.12
C ASP A 230 27.36 -18.92 -29.08
N ARG A 231 28.55 -18.76 -28.51
CA ARG A 231 29.80 -18.75 -29.26
C ARG A 231 30.08 -20.19 -29.67
N SER A 232 29.54 -20.55 -30.82
CA SER A 232 30.04 -21.61 -31.67
C SER A 232 31.52 -21.35 -32.00
N VAL A 233 32.42 -22.19 -31.50
CA VAL A 233 33.70 -22.57 -32.10
C VAL A 233 34.02 -24.01 -31.77
#